data_AF-A0A847Y245-F1
#
_entry.id   AF-A0A847Y245-F1
#
_cell.length_a   1.000
_cell.length_b   1.000
_cell.length_c   1.000
_cell.angle_alpha   90.00
_cell.angle_beta   90.00
_cell.angle_gamma   90.00
#
_symmetry.space_group_name_H-M   'P 1'
#
loop_
_entity.id
_entity.type
_entity.pdbx_description
1 polymer ?
#
loop_
_entity_poly.entity_id
_entity_poly.type
_entity_poly.pdbx_seq_one_letter_code
_entity_poly.pdbx_strand_id
1 'polypeptide(L)'
;MKTKPNTNHFLSKIDSVIDQAQYVHSTLLNIGSNSQYIVDISTAIKEIVPYLNSAEIEEIEVIYCEAAKQVEDSYKWLYESYSSSDTAAGTVSTTASSISTIISKRAFIDGEGVVQINKYHDFNSIVNRPEIKGEVIKLMRIFHLDISHPGKISPLELFQIAYQAFENPVTDSDPAITSLIPMREAINSTINELLHLRPRQEETGSSDKNKISSIGKQMKKDIISDIVIQQWADLWHDIKDRDLSSSKDRIISRDDWGEKLNRATLFLHGFLTGLDPTKLHQ
;
A
#
# COMPACT_ATOMS: atom_id res chain seq x y z
N MET A 1 30.41 11.55 57.17
CA MET A 1 30.66 12.14 55.83
C MET A 1 29.44 11.87 54.96
N LYS A 2 28.73 12.91 54.49
CA LYS A 2 27.64 12.74 53.53
C LYS A 2 28.25 12.63 52.13
N THR A 3 28.11 11.47 51.49
CA THR A 3 28.51 11.24 50.10
C THR A 3 27.67 12.13 49.19
N LYS A 4 28.33 13.01 48.42
CA LYS A 4 27.64 13.83 47.40
C LYS A 4 27.16 12.89 46.28
N PRO A 5 25.88 12.97 45.86
CA PRO A 5 25.37 12.16 44.77
C PRO A 5 26.12 12.49 43.47
N ASN A 6 26.37 11.44 42.69
CA ASN A 6 27.11 11.51 41.43
C ASN A 6 26.26 12.22 40.36
N THR A 7 26.57 13.50 40.12
CA THR A 7 25.86 14.39 39.19
C THR A 7 25.76 13.81 37.77
N ASN A 8 26.75 13.02 37.34
CA ASN A 8 26.76 12.42 36.00
C ASN A 8 25.67 11.35 35.82
N HIS A 9 25.30 10.64 36.89
CA HIS A 9 24.21 9.65 36.84
C HIS A 9 22.82 10.32 36.80
N PHE A 10 22.70 11.52 37.35
CA PHE A 10 21.46 12.29 37.32
C PHE A 10 21.21 12.89 35.93
N LEU A 11 22.25 13.44 35.30
CA LEU A 11 22.15 14.00 33.95
C LEU A 11 21.84 12.93 32.89
N SER A 12 22.47 11.75 32.97
CA SER A 12 22.18 10.66 32.03
C SER A 12 20.73 10.14 32.12
N LYS A 13 20.11 10.24 33.30
CA LYS A 13 18.70 9.89 33.49
C LYS A 13 17.77 10.95 32.90
N ILE A 14 18.15 12.23 32.95
CA ILE A 14 17.38 13.32 32.34
C ILE A 14 17.40 13.18 30.82
N ASP A 15 18.57 12.94 30.21
CA ASP A 15 18.69 12.79 28.76
C ASP A 15 17.87 11.59 28.25
N SER A 16 17.92 10.46 28.96
CA SER A 16 17.10 9.28 28.63
C SER A 16 15.59 9.54 28.71
N VAL A 17 15.13 10.42 29.60
CA VAL A 17 13.71 10.79 29.73
C VAL A 17 13.30 11.74 28.60
N ILE A 18 14.18 12.66 28.19
CA ILE A 18 13.95 13.58 27.08
C ILE A 18 13.84 12.81 25.76
N ASP A 19 14.73 11.85 25.51
CA ASP A 19 14.70 11.02 24.30
C ASP A 19 13.42 10.17 24.22
N GLN A 20 12.98 9.60 25.35
CA GLN A 20 11.70 8.89 25.44
C GLN A 20 10.52 9.82 25.16
N ALA A 21 10.50 11.03 25.72
CA ALA A 21 9.43 12.00 25.50
C ALA A 21 9.35 12.47 24.03
N GLN A 22 10.48 12.69 23.37
CA GLN A 22 10.53 13.06 21.95
C GLN A 22 10.04 11.91 21.04
N TYR A 23 10.40 10.66 21.38
CA TYR A 23 9.92 9.47 20.66
C TYR A 23 8.42 9.23 20.85
N VAL A 24 7.88 9.44 22.06
CA VAL A 24 6.44 9.41 22.33
C VAL A 24 5.72 10.47 21.49
N HIS A 25 6.25 11.69 21.47
CA HIS A 25 5.63 12.81 20.77
C HIS A 25 5.57 12.59 19.26
N SER A 26 6.67 12.11 18.64
CA SER A 26 6.67 11.78 17.21
C SER A 26 5.72 10.64 16.87
N THR A 27 5.60 9.65 17.76
CA THR A 27 4.65 8.55 17.60
C THR A 27 3.21 9.05 17.68
N LEU A 28 2.87 9.86 18.69
CA LEU A 28 1.54 10.46 18.85
C LEU A 28 1.14 11.34 17.65
N LEU A 29 2.07 12.09 17.06
CA LEU A 29 1.83 12.85 15.83
C LEU A 29 1.55 11.94 14.63
N ASN A 30 2.25 10.82 14.52
CA ASN A 30 2.02 9.81 13.46
C ASN A 30 0.63 9.17 13.62
N ILE A 31 0.23 8.82 14.85
CA ILE A 31 -1.09 8.28 15.15
C ILE A 31 -2.20 9.30 14.90
N GLY A 32 -1.99 10.56 15.27
CA GLY A 32 -2.94 11.65 14.97
C GLY A 32 -3.12 11.84 13.45
N SER A 33 -2.03 11.78 12.69
CA SER A 33 -2.06 11.88 11.23
C SER A 33 -2.77 10.68 10.59
N ASN A 34 -2.49 9.46 11.08
CA ASN A 34 -3.16 8.24 10.61
C ASN A 34 -4.65 8.21 11.00
N SER A 35 -5.01 8.74 12.17
CA SER A 35 -6.40 8.83 12.61
C SER A 35 -7.18 9.85 11.77
N GLN A 36 -6.58 10.99 11.46
CA GLN A 36 -7.20 11.99 10.57
C GLN A 36 -7.35 11.44 9.15
N TYR A 37 -6.35 10.71 8.64
CA TYR A 37 -6.42 10.02 7.36
C TYR A 37 -7.60 9.04 7.28
N ILE A 38 -7.89 8.29 8.35
CA ILE A 38 -9.08 7.43 8.41
C ILE A 38 -10.37 8.25 8.42
N VAL A 39 -10.44 9.36 9.16
CA VAL A 39 -11.62 10.24 9.18
C VAL A 39 -11.89 10.82 7.79
N ASP A 40 -10.83 11.20 7.08
CA ASP A 40 -10.91 11.75 5.73
C ASP A 40 -11.37 10.67 4.73
N ILE A 41 -10.81 9.46 4.80
CA ILE A 41 -11.26 8.30 3.99
C ILE A 41 -12.71 7.95 4.30
N SER A 42 -13.09 7.89 5.58
CA SER A 42 -14.46 7.62 6.03
C SER A 42 -15.46 8.63 5.46
N THR A 43 -15.04 9.90 5.40
CA THR A 43 -15.87 11.00 4.90
C THR A 43 -15.98 10.92 3.38
N ALA A 44 -14.88 10.71 2.67
CA ALA A 44 -14.86 10.50 1.23
C ALA A 44 -15.71 9.30 0.80
N ILE A 45 -15.60 8.17 1.51
CA ILE A 45 -16.39 6.96 1.26
C ILE A 45 -17.89 7.26 1.40
N LYS A 46 -18.31 7.97 2.45
CA LYS A 46 -19.74 8.33 2.64
C LYS A 46 -20.31 9.14 1.48
N GLU A 47 -19.51 10.00 0.86
CA GLU A 47 -19.94 10.84 -0.25
C GLU A 47 -20.08 10.07 -1.56
N ILE A 48 -19.22 9.06 -1.79
CA ILE A 48 -19.22 8.28 -3.04
C ILE A 48 -20.14 7.06 -3.00
N VAL A 49 -20.41 6.49 -1.82
CA VAL A 49 -21.23 5.28 -1.62
C VAL A 49 -22.59 5.28 -2.36
N PRO A 50 -23.35 6.38 -2.42
CA PRO A 50 -24.63 6.40 -3.15
C PRO A 50 -24.51 6.16 -4.66
N TYR A 51 -23.30 6.28 -5.22
CA TYR A 51 -23.03 6.17 -6.65
C TYR A 51 -22.34 4.87 -7.04
N LEU A 52 -22.06 3.99 -6.06
CA LEU A 52 -21.34 2.74 -6.25
C LEU A 52 -22.31 1.57 -6.39
N ASN A 53 -21.94 0.61 -7.22
CA ASN A 53 -22.62 -0.68 -7.30
C ASN A 53 -22.19 -1.61 -6.15
N SER A 54 -22.90 -2.72 -5.98
CA SER A 54 -22.69 -3.64 -4.83
C SER A 54 -21.27 -4.25 -4.78
N ALA A 55 -20.62 -4.45 -5.93
CA ALA A 55 -19.26 -4.99 -5.98
C ALA A 55 -18.21 -3.94 -5.57
N GLU A 56 -18.41 -2.69 -6.01
CA GLU A 56 -17.55 -1.56 -5.62
C GLU A 56 -17.67 -1.22 -4.12
N ILE A 57 -18.85 -1.45 -3.53
CA ILE A 57 -19.07 -1.29 -2.08
C ILE A 57 -18.27 -2.34 -1.29
N GLU A 58 -18.25 -3.59 -1.74
CA GLU A 58 -17.51 -4.67 -1.07
C GLU A 58 -15.99 -4.40 -1.08
N GLU A 59 -15.46 -3.87 -2.19
CA GLU A 59 -14.05 -3.49 -2.30
C GLU A 59 -13.67 -2.33 -1.37
N ILE A 60 -14.55 -1.33 -1.24
CA ILE A 60 -14.35 -0.21 -0.32
C ILE A 60 -14.44 -0.65 1.14
N GLU A 61 -15.32 -1.59 1.48
CA GLU A 61 -15.40 -2.15 2.82
C GLU A 61 -14.09 -2.86 3.21
N VAL A 62 -13.43 -3.54 2.27
CA VAL A 62 -12.11 -4.17 2.49
C VAL A 62 -11.03 -3.11 2.76
N ILE A 63 -10.94 -2.07 1.94
CA ILE A 63 -9.97 -0.96 2.12
C ILE A 63 -10.20 -0.27 3.48
N TYR A 64 -11.46 -0.08 3.86
CA TYR A 64 -11.83 0.51 5.13
C TYR A 64 -11.45 -0.36 6.32
N CYS A 65 -11.69 -1.67 6.24
CA CYS A 65 -11.29 -2.63 7.27
C CYS A 65 -9.77 -2.68 7.46
N GLU A 66 -8.98 -2.58 6.39
CA GLU A 66 -7.52 -2.53 6.46
C GLU A 66 -7.02 -1.26 7.16
N ALA A 67 -7.55 -0.10 6.79
CA ALA A 67 -7.23 1.16 7.44
C ALA A 67 -7.58 1.11 8.93
N ALA A 68 -8.77 0.61 9.28
CA ALA A 68 -9.21 0.45 10.66
C ALA A 68 -8.28 -0.49 11.46
N LYS A 69 -7.84 -1.60 10.87
CA LYS A 69 -6.92 -2.56 11.50
C LYS A 69 -5.54 -1.95 11.74
N GLN A 70 -4.98 -1.21 10.79
CA GLN A 70 -3.68 -0.55 11.00
C GLN A 70 -3.70 0.44 12.18
N VAL A 71 -4.83 1.11 12.39
CA VAL A 71 -5.02 1.99 13.55
C VAL A 71 -5.25 1.21 14.84
N GLU A 72 -5.98 0.10 14.79
CA GLU A 72 -6.13 -0.80 15.95
C GLU A 72 -4.78 -1.40 16.39
N ASP A 73 -3.96 -1.86 15.46
CA ASP A 73 -2.63 -2.41 15.74
C ASP A 73 -1.68 -1.33 16.30
N SER A 74 -1.74 -0.12 15.73
CA SER A 74 -1.01 1.04 16.25
C SER A 74 -1.46 1.42 17.66
N TYR A 75 -2.76 1.28 17.96
CA TYR A 75 -3.34 1.51 19.29
C TYR A 75 -2.93 0.44 20.30
N LYS A 76 -2.99 -0.84 19.92
CA LYS A 76 -2.60 -1.95 20.79
C LYS A 76 -1.13 -1.82 21.19
N TRP A 77 -0.27 -1.51 20.22
CA TRP A 77 1.14 -1.25 20.49
C TRP A 77 1.34 -0.07 21.47
N LEU A 78 0.61 1.04 21.32
CA LEU A 78 0.66 2.16 22.26
C LEU A 78 0.21 1.78 23.67
N TYR A 79 -0.92 1.07 23.76
CA TYR A 79 -1.51 0.67 25.04
C TYR A 79 -0.57 -0.26 25.81
N GLU A 80 0.03 -1.22 25.10
CA GLU A 80 1.05 -2.13 25.65
C GLU A 80 2.34 -1.38 26.02
N SER A 81 2.70 -0.33 25.27
CA SER A 81 3.92 0.46 25.51
C SER A 81 3.78 1.51 26.63
N TYR A 82 2.57 2.00 26.92
CA TYR A 82 2.34 3.16 27.80
C TYR A 82 1.17 2.97 28.77
N SER A 83 1.15 1.87 29.51
CA SER A 83 0.08 1.45 30.43
C SER A 83 -0.24 2.39 31.62
N SER A 84 -0.01 3.70 31.55
CA SER A 84 -0.22 4.63 32.67
C SER A 84 -0.53 6.10 32.34
N SER A 85 -1.02 6.49 31.15
CA SER A 85 -1.43 7.90 30.94
C SER A 85 -2.87 8.05 30.43
N ASP A 86 -3.74 8.54 31.30
CA ASP A 86 -5.19 8.75 31.08
C ASP A 86 -5.52 9.74 29.96
N THR A 87 -4.55 10.55 29.52
CA THR A 87 -4.77 11.60 28.51
C THR A 87 -4.92 11.04 27.09
N ALA A 88 -4.31 9.89 26.79
CA ALA A 88 -4.47 9.23 25.49
C ALA A 88 -5.87 8.62 25.33
N ALA A 89 -6.51 8.18 26.41
CA ALA A 89 -7.82 7.54 26.38
C ALA A 89 -8.96 8.48 25.97
N GLY A 90 -8.85 9.78 26.27
CA GLY A 90 -9.90 10.77 26.05
C GLY A 90 -10.13 11.12 24.57
N THR A 91 -9.07 11.34 23.80
CA THR A 91 -9.17 11.62 22.34
C THR A 91 -9.46 10.34 21.54
N VAL A 92 -9.06 9.18 22.07
CA VAL A 92 -9.27 7.85 21.47
C VAL A 92 -10.73 7.39 21.54
N SER A 93 -11.44 7.69 22.64
CA SER A 93 -12.84 7.30 22.83
C SER A 93 -13.79 7.96 21.82
N THR A 94 -13.54 9.23 21.46
CA THR A 94 -14.38 10.00 20.52
C THR A 94 -14.31 9.47 19.09
N THR A 95 -13.13 9.00 18.64
CA THR A 95 -12.94 8.46 17.28
C THR A 95 -13.54 7.06 17.13
N ALA A 96 -13.31 6.16 18.09
CA ALA A 96 -13.91 4.82 18.10
C ALA A 96 -15.44 4.87 18.18
N SER A 97 -16.00 5.81 18.96
CA SER A 97 -17.44 6.04 19.05
C SER A 97 -18.04 6.55 17.72
N SER A 98 -17.31 7.40 17.00
CA SER A 98 -17.72 7.89 15.68
C SER A 98 -17.73 6.76 14.63
N ILE A 99 -16.76 5.86 14.70
CA ILE A 99 -16.64 4.68 13.81
C ILE A 99 -17.76 3.66 14.11
N SER A 100 -17.98 3.32 15.38
CA SER A 100 -19.03 2.38 15.81
C SER A 100 -20.43 2.89 15.44
N THR A 101 -20.66 4.20 15.47
CA THR A 101 -21.95 4.79 15.08
C THR A 101 -22.23 4.68 13.58
N ILE A 102 -21.20 4.71 12.73
CA ILE A 102 -21.35 4.57 11.27
C ILE A 102 -21.69 3.13 10.89
N ILE A 103 -20.99 2.16 11.51
CA ILE A 103 -21.24 0.73 11.31
C ILE A 103 -22.62 0.34 11.88
N SER A 104 -22.95 0.81 13.08
CA SER A 104 -24.22 0.50 13.74
C SER A 104 -25.43 1.14 13.05
N LYS A 105 -25.29 2.33 12.46
CA LYS A 105 -26.39 2.95 11.68
C LYS A 105 -26.71 2.17 10.41
N ARG A 106 -25.76 1.44 9.83
CA ARG A 106 -25.98 0.65 8.60
C ARG A 106 -26.50 -0.76 8.91
N ALA A 107 -26.02 -1.39 9.98
CA ALA A 107 -26.56 -2.65 10.50
C ALA A 107 -28.01 -2.54 11.02
N PHE A 108 -28.52 -1.32 11.23
CA PHE A 108 -29.93 -1.06 11.56
C PHE A 108 -30.81 -0.75 10.35
N ILE A 109 -30.24 -0.39 9.20
CA ILE A 109 -30.99 -0.07 7.99
C ILE A 109 -31.28 -1.35 7.19
N ASP A 110 -30.35 -2.30 7.19
CA ASP A 110 -30.57 -3.63 6.65
C ASP A 110 -30.76 -4.59 7.82
N GLY A 111 -32.00 -5.02 8.06
CA GLY A 111 -32.42 -5.86 9.19
C GLY A 111 -31.92 -7.29 9.16
N GLU A 112 -30.64 -7.51 8.84
CA GLU A 112 -29.99 -8.81 8.94
C GLU A 112 -28.86 -8.77 9.96
N GLY A 113 -28.85 -9.80 10.80
CA GLY A 113 -28.10 -9.86 12.04
C GLY A 113 -26.59 -9.62 11.88
N VAL A 114 -26.03 -9.08 12.96
CA VAL A 114 -24.60 -8.96 13.26
C VAL A 114 -23.80 -10.11 12.62
N VAL A 115 -23.21 -9.84 11.46
CA VAL A 115 -22.27 -10.75 10.81
C VAL A 115 -21.05 -10.81 11.72
N GLN A 116 -20.90 -11.93 12.43
CA GLN A 116 -19.69 -12.22 13.16
C GLN A 116 -18.53 -12.19 12.16
N ILE A 117 -17.62 -11.24 12.35
CA ILE A 117 -16.39 -11.06 11.58
C ILE A 117 -15.43 -12.20 11.96
N ASN A 118 -15.76 -13.42 11.55
CA ASN A 118 -14.88 -14.60 11.62
C ASN A 118 -14.27 -14.94 10.25
N LYS A 119 -14.30 -13.99 9.29
CA LYS A 119 -13.74 -14.11 7.94
C LYS A 119 -12.28 -13.64 7.82
N TYR A 120 -11.54 -13.49 8.92
CA TYR A 120 -10.15 -13.02 8.89
C TYR A 120 -9.16 -13.98 8.19
N HIS A 121 -9.54 -15.23 7.92
CA HIS A 121 -8.73 -16.18 7.15
C HIS A 121 -8.90 -16.06 5.62
N ASP A 122 -9.82 -15.20 5.15
CA ASP A 122 -10.20 -15.10 3.73
C ASP A 122 -9.63 -13.84 3.05
N PHE A 123 -8.72 -13.11 3.71
CA PHE A 123 -8.08 -11.93 3.10
C PHE A 123 -7.18 -12.34 1.93
N ASN A 124 -6.40 -13.41 2.09
CA ASN A 124 -5.60 -13.96 0.99
C ASN A 124 -6.46 -14.44 -0.18
N SER A 125 -7.76 -14.71 -0.02
CA SER A 125 -8.62 -15.09 -1.15
C SER A 125 -9.19 -13.89 -1.90
N ILE A 126 -9.35 -12.73 -1.24
CA ILE A 126 -9.79 -11.48 -1.87
C ILE A 126 -8.66 -10.85 -2.67
N VAL A 127 -7.43 -10.87 -2.16
CA VAL A 127 -6.31 -10.24 -2.88
C VAL A 127 -5.66 -11.19 -3.90
N ASN A 128 -5.77 -12.51 -3.75
CA ASN A 128 -5.38 -13.47 -4.80
C ASN A 128 -6.46 -13.69 -5.87
N ARG A 129 -7.42 -12.77 -6.05
CA ARG A 129 -8.44 -12.91 -7.10
C ARG A 129 -7.76 -12.93 -8.47
N PRO A 130 -7.98 -13.98 -9.29
CA PRO A 130 -7.51 -14.03 -10.69
C PRO A 130 -7.99 -12.83 -11.53
N GLU A 131 -9.03 -12.14 -11.06
CA GLU A 131 -9.64 -10.96 -11.65
C GLU A 131 -8.63 -9.80 -11.78
N ILE A 132 -7.87 -9.49 -10.73
CA ILE A 132 -6.90 -8.37 -10.75
C ILE A 132 -5.78 -8.62 -11.77
N LYS A 133 -5.26 -9.85 -11.84
CA LYS A 133 -4.29 -10.25 -12.87
C LYS A 133 -4.86 -10.00 -14.27
N GLY A 134 -6.11 -10.40 -14.51
CA GLY A 134 -6.81 -10.20 -15.78
C GLY A 134 -7.01 -8.73 -16.13
N GLU A 135 -7.33 -7.90 -15.13
CA GLU A 135 -7.49 -6.45 -15.28
C GLU A 135 -6.18 -5.75 -15.59
N VAL A 136 -5.10 -6.09 -14.89
CA VAL A 136 -3.75 -5.58 -15.18
C VAL A 136 -3.35 -5.93 -16.61
N ILE A 137 -3.58 -7.16 -17.07
CA ILE A 137 -3.32 -7.55 -18.47
C ILE A 137 -4.10 -6.66 -19.46
N LYS A 138 -5.39 -6.39 -19.19
CA LYS A 138 -6.21 -5.51 -20.03
C LYS A 138 -5.66 -4.07 -20.04
N LEU A 139 -5.32 -3.53 -18.86
CA LEU A 139 -4.75 -2.19 -18.73
C LEU A 139 -3.41 -2.09 -19.48
N MET A 140 -2.51 -3.07 -19.31
CA MET A 140 -1.23 -3.08 -20.01
C MET A 140 -1.40 -3.04 -21.54
N ARG A 141 -2.38 -3.74 -22.09
CA ARG A 141 -2.71 -3.65 -23.53
C ARG A 141 -3.27 -2.29 -23.94
N ILE A 142 -4.11 -1.67 -23.10
CA ILE A 142 -4.64 -0.32 -23.35
C ILE A 142 -3.49 0.70 -23.45
N PHE A 143 -2.43 0.51 -22.67
CA PHE A 143 -1.22 1.35 -22.70
C PHE A 143 -0.15 0.87 -23.69
N HIS A 144 -0.49 -0.06 -24.60
CA HIS A 144 0.44 -0.61 -25.62
C HIS A 144 1.71 -1.26 -25.05
N LEU A 145 1.65 -1.75 -23.81
CA LEU A 145 2.75 -2.42 -23.12
C LEU A 145 2.91 -3.90 -23.52
N ASP A 146 2.18 -4.33 -24.53
CA ASP A 146 2.27 -5.63 -25.22
C ASP A 146 3.17 -5.57 -26.46
N ILE A 147 3.62 -4.39 -26.86
CA ILE A 147 4.51 -4.22 -28.01
C ILE A 147 5.96 -4.43 -27.57
N SER A 148 6.63 -5.39 -28.20
CA SER A 148 8.06 -5.66 -27.97
C SER A 148 8.93 -4.88 -28.95
N HIS A 149 9.99 -4.24 -28.43
CA HIS A 149 11.08 -3.72 -29.25
C HIS A 149 11.98 -4.88 -29.74
N PRO A 150 12.63 -4.77 -30.92
CA PRO A 150 13.51 -5.82 -31.43
C PRO A 150 14.54 -6.27 -30.39
N GLY A 151 14.53 -7.57 -30.06
CA GLY A 151 15.46 -8.16 -29.09
C GLY A 151 15.10 -7.92 -27.61
N LYS A 152 13.92 -7.38 -27.30
CA LYS A 152 13.42 -7.21 -25.93
C LYS A 152 12.09 -7.91 -25.74
N ILE A 153 11.85 -8.36 -24.51
CA ILE A 153 10.57 -8.91 -24.06
C ILE A 153 9.67 -7.73 -23.67
N SER A 154 8.38 -7.77 -24.04
CA SER A 154 7.45 -6.70 -23.68
C SER A 154 7.19 -6.67 -22.17
N PRO A 155 6.83 -5.51 -21.59
CA PRO A 155 6.42 -5.45 -20.19
C PRO A 155 5.30 -6.44 -19.86
N LEU A 156 4.29 -6.58 -20.74
CA LEU A 156 3.19 -7.53 -20.53
C LEU A 156 3.67 -8.98 -20.52
N GLU A 157 4.56 -9.36 -21.42
CA GLU A 157 5.10 -10.72 -21.48
C GLU A 157 5.91 -11.05 -20.21
N LEU A 158 6.72 -10.11 -19.69
CA LEU A 158 7.42 -10.27 -18.41
C LEU A 158 6.44 -10.46 -17.23
N PHE A 159 5.35 -9.70 -17.20
CA PHE A 159 4.30 -9.85 -16.18
C PHE A 159 3.64 -11.23 -16.25
N GLN A 160 3.38 -11.75 -17.45
CA GLN A 160 2.81 -13.08 -17.64
C GLN A 160 3.79 -14.19 -17.25
N ILE A 161 5.07 -14.06 -17.61
CA ILE A 161 6.14 -14.98 -17.19
C ILE A 161 6.21 -15.04 -15.66
N ALA A 162 6.13 -13.90 -14.99
CA ALA A 162 6.15 -13.83 -13.52
C ALA A 162 5.03 -14.69 -12.90
N TYR A 163 3.80 -14.56 -13.40
CA TYR A 163 2.67 -15.35 -12.93
C TYR A 163 2.76 -16.82 -13.32
N GLN A 164 3.22 -17.12 -14.53
CA GLN A 164 3.39 -18.51 -14.98
C GLN A 164 4.42 -19.25 -14.11
N ALA A 165 5.53 -18.59 -13.77
CA ALA A 165 6.55 -19.14 -12.89
C ALA A 165 6.04 -19.30 -11.44
N PHE A 166 5.14 -18.41 -10.98
CA PHE A 166 4.41 -18.65 -9.74
C PHE A 166 3.53 -19.89 -9.88
N GLU A 167 2.56 -19.91 -10.79
CA GLU A 167 1.60 -21.01 -10.94
C GLU A 167 2.26 -22.37 -11.17
N ASN A 168 3.37 -22.40 -11.92
CA ASN A 168 4.11 -23.61 -12.27
C ASN A 168 5.61 -23.42 -11.95
N PRO A 169 6.02 -23.60 -10.68
CA PRO A 169 7.42 -23.49 -10.26
C PRO A 169 8.34 -24.40 -11.08
N VAL A 170 9.42 -23.85 -11.63
CA VAL A 170 10.35 -24.58 -12.52
C VAL A 170 11.48 -25.27 -11.74
N THR A 171 11.79 -24.79 -10.53
CA THR A 171 12.91 -25.28 -9.72
C THR A 171 12.49 -25.50 -8.27
N ASP A 172 13.01 -26.53 -7.61
CA ASP A 172 12.68 -26.82 -6.22
C ASP A 172 13.52 -25.99 -5.21
N SER A 173 14.67 -25.47 -5.64
CA SER A 173 15.64 -24.84 -4.74
C SER A 173 15.32 -23.38 -4.41
N ASP A 174 14.85 -22.62 -5.40
CA ASP A 174 14.42 -21.22 -5.22
C ASP A 174 13.47 -20.81 -6.36
N PRO A 175 12.22 -21.30 -6.32
CA PRO A 175 11.25 -21.01 -7.36
C PRO A 175 10.82 -19.54 -7.37
N ALA A 176 10.91 -18.84 -6.24
CA ALA A 176 10.44 -17.47 -6.09
C ALA A 176 11.18 -16.49 -7.01
N ILE A 177 12.50 -16.64 -7.12
CA ILE A 177 13.34 -15.80 -7.99
C ILE A 177 12.85 -15.83 -9.44
N THR A 178 12.42 -16.99 -9.93
CA THR A 178 11.97 -17.16 -11.33
C THR A 178 10.68 -16.41 -11.66
N SER A 179 9.97 -15.92 -10.65
CA SER A 179 8.75 -15.11 -10.78
C SER A 179 8.96 -13.66 -10.37
N LEU A 180 9.62 -13.41 -9.23
CA LEU A 180 9.79 -12.06 -8.69
C LEU A 180 10.76 -11.21 -9.51
N ILE A 181 11.78 -11.81 -10.14
CA ILE A 181 12.66 -11.08 -11.07
C ILE A 181 11.88 -10.60 -12.29
N PRO A 182 11.18 -11.47 -13.05
CA PRO A 182 10.35 -11.01 -14.17
C PRO A 182 9.30 -9.97 -13.76
N MET A 183 8.67 -10.10 -12.58
CA MET A 183 7.72 -9.08 -12.09
C MET A 183 8.38 -7.71 -11.93
N ARG A 184 9.58 -7.66 -11.35
CA ARG A 184 10.35 -6.43 -11.20
C ARG A 184 10.72 -5.83 -12.54
N GLU A 185 11.14 -6.67 -13.48
CA GLU A 185 11.50 -6.25 -14.83
C GLU A 185 10.27 -5.75 -15.61
N ALA A 186 9.11 -6.38 -15.43
CA ALA A 186 7.85 -5.96 -16.02
C ALA A 186 7.47 -4.53 -15.58
N ILE A 187 7.55 -4.25 -14.28
CA ILE A 187 7.22 -2.91 -13.75
C ILE A 187 8.24 -1.86 -14.19
N ASN A 188 9.54 -2.17 -14.12
CA ASN A 188 10.58 -1.26 -14.61
C ASN A 188 10.40 -0.95 -16.11
N SER A 189 10.11 -1.97 -16.92
CA SER A 189 9.88 -1.82 -18.35
C SER A 189 8.60 -1.02 -18.60
N THR A 190 7.53 -1.25 -17.84
CA THR A 190 6.31 -0.44 -17.89
C THR A 190 6.59 1.03 -17.62
N ILE A 191 7.32 1.35 -16.54
CA ILE A 191 7.70 2.74 -16.21
C ILE A 191 8.51 3.34 -17.36
N ASN A 192 9.48 2.62 -17.91
CA ASN A 192 10.31 3.14 -19.00
C ASN A 192 9.50 3.37 -20.29
N GLU A 193 8.60 2.47 -20.66
CA GLU A 193 7.73 2.65 -21.84
C GLU A 193 6.77 3.83 -21.63
N LEU A 194 6.14 3.95 -20.47
CA LEU A 194 5.27 5.09 -20.15
C LEU A 194 6.03 6.42 -20.12
N LEU A 195 7.31 6.42 -19.73
CA LEU A 195 8.16 7.61 -19.89
C LEU A 195 8.28 7.98 -21.37
N HIS A 196 8.53 7.03 -22.26
CA HIS A 196 8.63 7.32 -23.68
C HIS A 196 7.29 7.79 -24.28
N LEU A 197 6.17 7.28 -23.77
CA LEU A 197 4.83 7.60 -24.27
C LEU A 197 4.20 8.85 -23.65
N ARG A 198 4.83 9.51 -22.68
CA ARG A 198 4.24 10.71 -22.05
C ARG A 198 4.27 11.95 -22.99
N PRO A 199 3.31 12.88 -22.85
CA PRO A 199 3.20 14.07 -23.72
C PRO A 199 4.45 14.91 -23.88
N ARG A 200 5.22 15.11 -22.80
CA ARG A 200 6.40 15.98 -22.78
C ARG A 200 7.59 15.20 -22.23
N GLN A 201 8.62 15.10 -23.05
CA GLN A 201 9.89 14.51 -22.64
C GLN A 201 10.64 15.50 -21.74
N GLU A 202 10.95 15.06 -20.52
CA GLU A 202 11.70 15.83 -19.52
C GLU A 202 12.75 14.95 -18.81
N GLU A 203 13.80 15.54 -18.28
CA GLU A 203 14.82 14.77 -17.57
C GLU A 203 14.32 14.36 -16.19
N THR A 204 14.31 13.06 -15.91
CA THR A 204 13.92 12.50 -14.60
C THR A 204 15.11 11.96 -13.80
N GLY A 205 16.29 11.86 -14.44
CA GLY A 205 17.46 11.17 -13.90
C GLY A 205 17.22 9.67 -13.71
N SER A 206 18.00 9.05 -12.82
CA SER A 206 17.95 7.62 -12.51
C SER A 206 16.93 7.23 -11.43
N SER A 207 16.26 8.21 -10.80
CA SER A 207 15.32 7.97 -9.70
C SER A 207 13.97 7.50 -10.20
N ASP A 208 13.56 6.28 -9.82
CA ASP A 208 12.23 5.76 -10.17
C ASP A 208 11.09 6.60 -9.59
N LYS A 209 11.31 7.23 -8.43
CA LYS A 209 10.32 8.16 -7.85
C LYS A 209 10.08 9.35 -8.79
N ASN A 210 11.15 9.94 -9.32
CA ASN A 210 11.04 11.05 -10.26
C ASN A 210 10.37 10.63 -11.56
N LYS A 211 10.66 9.43 -12.04
CA LYS A 211 10.03 8.85 -13.23
C LYS A 211 8.52 8.69 -13.05
N ILE A 212 8.08 8.06 -11.97
CA ILE A 212 6.66 7.88 -11.66
C ILE A 212 5.97 9.23 -11.49
N SER A 213 6.59 10.18 -10.78
CA SER A 213 6.03 11.52 -10.62
C SER A 213 5.89 12.27 -11.94
N SER A 214 6.85 12.14 -12.84
CA SER A 214 6.80 12.72 -14.20
C SER A 214 5.65 12.12 -15.03
N ILE A 215 5.53 10.79 -15.06
CA ILE A 215 4.42 10.09 -15.73
C ILE A 215 3.08 10.56 -15.16
N GLY A 216 2.92 10.48 -13.84
CA GLY A 216 1.67 10.82 -13.17
C GLY A 216 1.23 12.27 -13.44
N LYS A 217 2.14 13.25 -13.31
CA LYS A 217 1.78 14.66 -13.55
C LYS A 217 1.28 14.92 -14.97
N GLN A 218 1.80 14.20 -15.95
CA GLN A 218 1.45 14.41 -17.35
C GLN A 218 0.28 13.56 -17.82
N MET A 219 0.09 12.38 -17.24
CA MET A 219 -0.83 11.36 -17.74
C MET A 219 -1.93 10.98 -16.76
N LYS A 220 -1.98 11.53 -15.53
CA LYS A 220 -3.06 11.22 -14.58
C LYS A 220 -4.44 11.58 -15.13
N LYS A 221 -5.46 10.81 -14.74
CA LYS A 221 -6.86 11.25 -14.84
C LYS A 221 -7.08 12.48 -13.96
N ASP A 222 -8.04 13.33 -14.32
CA ASP A 222 -8.25 14.62 -13.65
C ASP A 222 -8.64 14.47 -12.17
N ILE A 223 -9.31 13.36 -11.82
CA ILE A 223 -9.70 13.01 -10.45
C ILE A 223 -8.53 12.62 -9.54
N ILE A 224 -7.36 12.30 -10.11
CA ILE A 224 -6.20 11.82 -9.34
C ILE A 224 -5.39 13.03 -8.87
N SER A 225 -5.12 13.13 -7.57
CA SER A 225 -4.30 14.20 -7.00
C SER A 225 -2.80 13.91 -7.09
N ASP A 226 -1.98 14.96 -7.00
CA ASP A 226 -0.52 14.82 -6.97
C ASP A 226 -0.01 14.06 -5.74
N ILE A 227 -0.80 14.04 -4.66
CA ILE A 227 -0.51 13.26 -3.45
C ILE A 227 -0.55 11.76 -3.76
N VAL A 228 -1.56 11.31 -4.50
CA VAL A 228 -1.68 9.89 -4.91
C VAL A 228 -0.51 9.47 -5.79
N ILE A 229 -0.04 10.35 -6.67
CA ILE A 229 1.14 10.07 -7.51
C ILE A 229 2.39 9.88 -6.64
N GLN A 230 2.58 10.74 -5.64
CA GLN A 230 3.70 10.62 -4.72
C GLN A 230 3.61 9.31 -3.92
N GLN A 231 2.41 8.90 -3.49
CA GLN A 231 2.19 7.62 -2.83
C GLN A 231 2.56 6.43 -3.72
N TRP A 232 2.24 6.45 -5.02
CA TRP A 232 2.70 5.41 -5.95
C TRP A 232 4.21 5.36 -6.08
N ALA A 233 4.86 6.52 -6.16
CA ALA A 233 6.32 6.60 -6.23
C ALA A 233 6.98 6.00 -4.97
N ASP A 234 6.45 6.31 -3.79
CA ASP A 234 6.93 5.78 -2.51
C ASP A 234 6.64 4.28 -2.37
N LEU A 235 5.45 3.83 -2.76
CA LEU A 235 5.05 2.43 -2.74
C LEU A 235 5.94 1.58 -3.67
N TRP A 236 6.21 2.06 -4.90
CA TRP A 236 7.09 1.33 -5.81
C TRP A 236 8.50 1.18 -5.24
N HIS A 237 9.05 2.24 -4.65
CA HIS A 237 10.37 2.18 -4.03
C HIS A 237 10.43 1.11 -2.94
N ASP A 238 9.40 1.04 -2.10
CA ASP A 238 9.30 0.01 -1.05
C ASP A 238 9.18 -1.40 -1.63
N ILE A 239 8.28 -1.63 -2.59
CA ILE A 239 8.10 -2.94 -3.25
C ILE A 239 9.39 -3.38 -3.95
N LYS A 240 10.01 -2.49 -4.72
CA LYS A 240 11.22 -2.81 -5.48
C LYS A 240 12.35 -3.26 -4.57
N ASP A 241 12.58 -2.56 -3.47
CA ASP A 241 13.72 -2.82 -2.60
C ASP A 241 13.42 -3.96 -1.60
N ARG A 242 12.25 -3.94 -0.95
CA ARG A 242 11.91 -4.90 0.11
C ARG A 242 11.32 -6.20 -0.40
N ASP A 243 10.56 -6.18 -1.50
CA ASP A 243 9.85 -7.37 -1.96
C ASP A 243 10.57 -8.02 -3.13
N LEU A 244 10.93 -7.26 -4.15
CA LEU A 244 11.40 -7.83 -5.41
C LEU A 244 12.93 -7.99 -5.46
N SER A 245 13.69 -7.19 -4.72
CA SER A 245 15.16 -7.24 -4.74
C SER A 245 15.76 -8.08 -3.60
N SER A 246 15.17 -8.04 -2.39
CA SER A 246 15.67 -8.80 -1.23
C SER A 246 15.42 -10.31 -1.32
N SER A 247 14.55 -10.75 -2.23
CA SER A 247 14.15 -12.16 -2.36
C SER A 247 15.23 -13.05 -2.98
N LYS A 248 16.39 -12.50 -3.36
CA LYS A 248 17.55 -13.27 -3.81
C LYS A 248 18.36 -13.89 -2.66
N ASP A 249 18.19 -13.36 -1.45
CA ASP A 249 19.10 -13.63 -0.33
C ASP A 249 18.52 -14.65 0.67
N ARG A 250 17.30 -15.13 0.45
CA ARG A 250 16.62 -16.07 1.34
C ARG A 250 15.57 -16.91 0.62
N ILE A 251 15.43 -18.16 1.05
CA ILE A 251 14.29 -19.01 0.69
C ILE A 251 13.04 -18.40 1.33
N ILE A 252 12.02 -18.12 0.53
CA ILE A 252 10.73 -17.59 1.00
C ILE A 252 9.64 -18.66 0.91
N SER A 253 8.64 -18.58 1.79
CA SER A 253 7.50 -19.48 1.74
C SER A 253 6.64 -19.20 0.50
N ARG A 254 5.81 -20.16 0.12
CA ARG A 254 4.89 -19.99 -1.02
C ARG A 254 3.87 -18.86 -0.77
N ASP A 255 3.45 -18.70 0.48
CA ASP A 255 2.51 -17.65 0.87
C ASP A 255 3.18 -16.27 0.79
N ASP A 256 4.39 -16.12 1.35
CA ASP A 256 5.16 -14.87 1.25
C ASP A 256 5.47 -14.50 -0.21
N TRP A 257 5.77 -15.49 -1.06
CA TRP A 257 5.96 -15.29 -2.49
C TRP A 257 4.68 -14.76 -3.14
N GLY A 258 3.53 -15.39 -2.86
CA GLY A 258 2.23 -14.96 -3.34
C GLY A 258 1.92 -13.52 -2.93
N GLU A 259 2.14 -13.18 -1.66
CA GLU A 259 1.92 -11.84 -1.12
C GLU A 259 2.78 -10.79 -1.84
N LYS A 260 4.07 -11.06 -2.05
CA LYS A 260 4.98 -10.15 -2.76
C LYS A 260 4.59 -9.95 -4.22
N LEU A 261 4.25 -11.04 -4.92
CA LEU A 261 3.81 -10.99 -6.31
C LEU A 261 2.52 -10.17 -6.45
N ASN A 262 1.59 -10.40 -5.52
CA ASN A 262 0.31 -9.74 -5.50
C ASN A 262 0.43 -8.25 -5.13
N ARG A 263 1.27 -7.88 -4.16
CA ARG A 263 1.55 -6.48 -3.82
C ARG A 263 2.12 -5.70 -5.00
N ALA A 264 3.03 -6.31 -5.77
CA ALA A 264 3.54 -5.74 -7.00
C ALA A 264 2.45 -5.58 -8.09
N THR A 265 1.52 -6.53 -8.16
CA THR A 265 0.38 -6.48 -9.09
C THR A 265 -0.62 -5.39 -8.72
N LEU A 266 -0.94 -5.22 -7.44
CA LEU A 266 -1.80 -4.13 -6.96
C LEU A 266 -1.18 -2.76 -7.24
N PHE A 267 0.14 -2.62 -7.07
CA PHE A 267 0.83 -1.40 -7.48
C PHE A 267 0.60 -1.12 -8.96
N LEU A 268 0.84 -2.11 -9.83
CA LEU A 268 0.69 -1.95 -11.27
C LEU A 268 -0.76 -1.64 -11.66
N HIS A 269 -1.72 -2.30 -11.02
CA HIS A 269 -3.15 -2.03 -11.19
C HIS A 269 -3.50 -0.59 -10.82
N GLY A 270 -3.21 -0.17 -9.59
CA GLY A 270 -3.52 1.17 -9.10
C GLY A 270 -2.85 2.26 -9.93
N PHE A 271 -1.58 2.04 -10.30
CA PHE A 271 -0.82 2.96 -11.15
C PHE A 271 -1.47 3.12 -12.52
N LEU A 272 -1.70 2.03 -13.26
CA LEU A 272 -2.27 2.08 -14.61
C LEU A 272 -3.73 2.56 -14.62
N THR A 273 -4.55 2.16 -13.66
CA THR A 273 -5.94 2.62 -13.53
C THR A 273 -6.03 4.12 -13.29
N GLY A 274 -5.05 4.70 -12.60
CA GLY A 274 -4.96 6.13 -12.34
C GLY A 274 -4.51 6.99 -13.53
N LEU A 275 -3.94 6.38 -14.57
CA LEU A 275 -3.51 7.07 -15.78
C LEU A 275 -4.63 7.15 -16.83
N ASP A 276 -4.57 8.18 -17.65
CA ASP A 276 -5.47 8.43 -18.76
C ASP A 276 -4.77 8.03 -20.08
N PRO A 277 -5.19 6.93 -20.72
CA PRO A 277 -4.56 6.46 -21.96
C PRO A 277 -4.78 7.43 -23.13
N THR A 278 -5.75 8.35 -23.07
CA THR A 278 -5.94 9.36 -24.13
C THR A 278 -4.85 10.43 -24.15
N LYS A 279 -4.05 10.51 -23.07
CA LYS A 279 -2.90 11.42 -22.95
C LYS A 279 -1.60 10.79 -23.46
N LEU A 280 -1.62 9.59 -24.04
CA LEU A 280 -0.45 8.99 -24.65
C LEU A 280 -0.01 9.79 -25.89
N HIS A 281 1.29 10.08 -25.98
CA HIS A 281 1.91 10.57 -27.19
C HIS A 281 2.18 9.37 -28.11
N GLN A 282 1.64 9.42 -29.34
CA GLN A 282 1.92 8.46 -30.40
C GLN A 282 3.16 8.85 -31.20
#